data_AF-A0A934RP01-F1
#
_entry.id   AF-A0A934RP01-F1
#
_cell.length_a   1.000
_cell.length_b   1.000
_cell.length_c   1.000
_cell.angle_alpha   90.00
_cell.angle_beta   90.00
_cell.angle_gamma   90.00
#
_symmetry.space_group_name_H-M   'P 1'
#
loop_
_entity.id
_entity.type
_entity.pdbx_description
1 polymer ?
#
loop_
_entity_poly.entity_id
_entity_poly.type
_entity_poly.pdbx_seq_one_letter_code
_entity_poly.pdbx_strand_id
1 'polypeptide(L)'
;MFNSARTLFVILAACLPVTAQHSREERHAHIKATAEKFAHLEHPHFAPSVHIGYQHPEREARYLAYYNEIQVEETFVHTYFCTIGFQGGYLGIQDTNRGKIAIFSLWDKGGGAHNQADVAEEDRTQILYSNPAAKSSRFGGEGSGAKTMMPFEWELGKTYQCLVALTPQEKGTIYTAWIRPAEGEWLKIASYQAVMTVKDLRGFYSFVEDFVRNGETGQHRRRALYPRQGALTTGGEWLVITEGRGTIADDLLQNGHSGVSENVFYSQSGADTADYASQPRAFRVEREGKTLALELPGDFPSGRE
;
A
#
# COMPACT_ATOMS: atom_id res chain seq x y z
N MET A 1 0.24 33.24 36.33
CA MET A 1 -0.61 34.04 35.42
C MET A 1 0.31 34.50 34.29
N PHE A 2 0.23 34.06 33.04
CA PHE A 2 -0.93 33.77 32.19
C PHE A 2 -0.66 32.56 31.30
N ASN A 3 -1.71 31.77 31.11
CA ASN A 3 -1.87 30.77 30.05
C ASN A 3 -1.73 31.42 28.66
N SER A 4 -1.08 30.72 27.74
CA SER A 4 -1.38 30.83 26.31
C SER A 4 -1.16 29.48 25.65
N ALA A 5 -2.27 28.75 25.53
CA ALA A 5 -2.36 27.53 24.73
C ALA A 5 -2.16 27.91 23.25
N ARG A 6 -1.12 27.37 22.61
CA ARG A 6 -1.02 27.35 21.16
C ARG A 6 -1.87 26.20 20.65
N THR A 7 -3.07 26.55 20.20
CA THR A 7 -3.98 25.72 19.41
C THR A 7 -3.24 25.17 18.19
N LEU A 8 -2.84 23.90 18.27
CA LEU A 8 -2.46 23.10 17.11
C LEU A 8 -3.77 22.78 16.38
N PHE A 9 -3.92 23.26 15.15
CA PHE A 9 -5.08 22.96 14.30
C PHE A 9 -5.07 21.46 13.96
N VAL A 10 -5.72 20.67 14.81
CA VAL A 10 -6.28 19.37 14.48
C VAL A 10 -7.48 19.67 13.60
N ILE A 11 -7.36 19.47 12.29
CA ILE A 11 -8.53 19.47 11.41
C ILE A 11 -9.26 18.15 11.64
N LEU A 12 -10.20 18.15 12.57
CA LEU A 12 -11.36 17.26 12.51
C LEU A 12 -12.64 18.04 12.83
N ALA A 13 -13.47 18.15 11.79
CA ALA A 13 -14.91 18.40 11.77
C ALA A 13 -15.46 19.75 12.27
N ALA A 14 -15.80 20.63 11.32
CA ALA A 14 -17.08 21.35 11.28
C ALA A 14 -17.25 22.13 9.95
N CYS A 15 -17.31 21.41 8.81
CA CYS A 15 -17.98 21.81 7.56
C CYS A 15 -17.65 20.78 6.46
N LEU A 16 -18.24 19.58 6.54
CA LEU A 16 -18.36 18.71 5.38
C LEU A 16 -19.76 18.10 5.43
N PRO A 17 -20.74 18.64 4.68
CA PRO A 17 -21.99 17.89 4.55
C PRO A 17 -22.45 17.67 3.11
N VAL A 18 -22.22 18.60 2.17
CA VAL A 18 -22.91 18.51 0.87
C VAL A 18 -22.05 17.88 -0.22
N THR A 19 -20.81 18.34 -0.42
CA THR A 19 -19.95 17.86 -1.52
C THR A 19 -19.46 16.42 -1.34
N ALA A 20 -19.08 16.02 -0.12
CA ALA A 20 -18.65 14.66 0.20
C ALA A 20 -19.81 13.66 0.24
N GLN A 21 -21.03 14.13 0.54
CA GLN A 21 -22.23 13.31 0.50
C GLN A 21 -22.74 13.14 -0.94
N HIS A 22 -22.75 14.22 -1.72
CA HIS A 22 -23.01 14.18 -3.17
C HIS A 22 -22.06 13.21 -3.88
N SER A 23 -20.76 13.26 -3.60
CA SER A 23 -19.80 12.33 -4.23
C SER A 23 -19.99 10.88 -3.80
N ARG A 24 -20.45 10.62 -2.57
CA ARG A 24 -20.79 9.28 -2.11
C ARG A 24 -22.04 8.74 -2.82
N GLU A 25 -23.08 9.55 -2.93
CA GLU A 25 -24.33 9.19 -3.61
C GLU A 25 -24.11 8.94 -5.10
N GLU A 26 -23.33 9.79 -5.78
CA GLU A 26 -22.94 9.61 -7.18
C GLU A 26 -22.16 8.30 -7.39
N ARG A 27 -21.19 8.02 -6.51
CA ARG A 27 -20.43 6.76 -6.52
C ARG A 27 -21.33 5.55 -6.28
N HIS A 28 -22.26 5.65 -5.33
CA HIS A 28 -23.23 4.60 -5.03
C HIS A 28 -24.16 4.33 -6.21
N ALA A 29 -24.63 5.38 -6.89
CA ALA A 29 -25.43 5.25 -8.11
C ALA A 29 -24.63 4.57 -9.24
N HIS A 30 -23.36 4.97 -9.42
CA HIS A 30 -22.47 4.34 -10.40
C HIS A 30 -22.23 2.85 -10.13
N ILE A 31 -21.99 2.47 -8.86
CA ILE A 31 -21.80 1.07 -8.46
C ILE A 31 -23.08 0.27 -8.74
N LYS A 32 -24.26 0.78 -8.35
CA LYS A 32 -25.54 0.10 -8.59
C LYS A 32 -25.80 -0.12 -10.09
N ALA A 33 -25.64 0.92 -10.90
CA ALA A 33 -25.79 0.83 -12.34
C ALA A 33 -24.78 -0.13 -12.99
N THR A 34 -23.59 -0.27 -12.38
CA THR A 34 -22.58 -1.24 -12.83
C THR A 34 -22.94 -2.67 -12.42
N ALA A 35 -23.42 -2.88 -11.20
CA ALA A 35 -23.87 -4.19 -10.71
C ALA A 35 -25.06 -4.74 -11.51
N GLU A 36 -25.98 -3.89 -11.96
CA GLU A 36 -27.08 -4.29 -12.85
C GLU A 36 -26.60 -4.94 -14.15
N LYS A 37 -25.48 -4.46 -14.71
CA LYS A 37 -24.87 -5.06 -15.92
C LYS A 37 -24.36 -6.47 -15.67
N PHE A 38 -24.07 -6.81 -14.42
CA PHE A 38 -23.52 -8.09 -14.00
C PHE A 38 -24.58 -9.05 -13.44
N ALA A 39 -25.86 -8.68 -13.46
CA ALA A 39 -26.96 -9.48 -12.89
C ALA A 39 -27.10 -10.90 -13.48
N HIS A 40 -26.48 -11.17 -14.63
CA HIS A 40 -26.46 -12.47 -15.29
C HIS A 40 -25.32 -13.39 -14.83
N LEU A 41 -24.38 -12.88 -14.03
CA LEU A 41 -23.23 -13.62 -13.51
C LEU A 41 -23.58 -14.29 -12.16
N GLU A 42 -22.81 -15.32 -11.79
CA GLU A 42 -22.94 -16.00 -10.49
C GLU A 42 -22.72 -15.00 -9.34
N HIS A 43 -21.72 -14.13 -9.49
CA HIS A 43 -21.44 -13.04 -8.59
C HIS A 43 -21.69 -11.69 -9.30
N PRO A 44 -22.81 -10.99 -9.07
CA PRO A 44 -23.20 -9.83 -9.87
C PRO A 44 -22.47 -8.53 -9.46
N HIS A 45 -21.14 -8.58 -9.34
CA HIS A 45 -20.29 -7.48 -8.87
C HIS A 45 -18.84 -7.64 -9.34
N PHE A 46 -18.08 -6.55 -9.31
CA PHE A 46 -16.61 -6.61 -9.40
C PHE A 46 -15.98 -6.94 -8.04
N ALA A 47 -14.66 -7.15 -8.00
CA ALA A 47 -13.92 -7.34 -6.76
C ALA A 47 -13.48 -5.97 -6.19
N PRO A 48 -14.02 -5.51 -5.05
CA PRO A 48 -13.68 -4.22 -4.46
C PRO A 48 -12.27 -4.25 -3.84
N SER A 49 -11.54 -3.13 -3.89
CA SER A 49 -10.26 -3.04 -3.21
C SER A 49 -10.45 -3.09 -1.69
N VAL A 50 -9.66 -3.92 -1.01
CA VAL A 50 -9.65 -4.07 0.45
C VAL A 50 -8.29 -3.70 1.00
N HIS A 51 -8.26 -3.05 2.16
CA HIS A 51 -7.05 -2.45 2.71
C HIS A 51 -6.87 -2.81 4.18
N ILE A 52 -5.61 -2.89 4.61
CA ILE A 52 -5.22 -2.89 6.02
C ILE A 52 -4.44 -1.62 6.27
N GLY A 53 -4.94 -0.75 7.15
CA GLY A 53 -4.17 0.34 7.73
C GLY A 53 -3.51 -0.14 9.03
N TYR A 54 -2.18 -0.18 9.08
CA TYR A 54 -1.46 -0.62 10.25
C TYR A 54 -1.25 0.51 11.25
N GLN A 55 -1.39 0.20 12.54
CA GLN A 55 -1.03 1.15 13.58
C GLN A 55 0.49 1.17 13.76
N HIS A 56 1.07 2.35 13.89
CA HIS A 56 2.49 2.46 14.22
C HIS A 56 2.74 1.84 15.60
N PRO A 57 3.82 1.05 15.77
CA PRO A 57 4.06 0.29 17.00
C PRO A 57 4.28 1.21 18.21
N GLU A 58 4.91 2.37 17.97
CA GLU A 58 5.00 3.46 18.92
C GLU A 58 4.49 4.76 18.28
N ARG A 59 3.47 5.37 18.91
CA ARG A 59 2.78 6.53 18.36
C ARG A 59 3.70 7.74 18.15
N GLU A 60 4.60 7.99 19.09
CA GLU A 60 5.48 9.17 19.12
C GLU A 60 6.84 8.93 18.44
N ALA A 61 7.19 7.68 18.15
CA ALA A 61 8.42 7.36 17.42
C ALA A 61 8.32 7.84 15.97
N ARG A 62 9.47 8.18 15.37
CA ARG A 62 9.63 8.45 13.95
C ARG A 62 10.30 7.28 13.26
N TYR A 63 9.95 7.03 12.01
CA TYR A 63 10.37 5.85 11.27
C TYR A 63 11.17 6.20 10.02
N LEU A 64 12.22 5.42 9.75
CA LEU A 64 13.09 5.56 8.58
C LEU A 64 12.91 4.42 7.57
N ALA A 65 12.34 3.29 7.99
CA ALA A 65 12.06 2.20 7.08
C ALA A 65 10.80 1.45 7.50
N TYR A 66 10.14 0.84 6.52
CA TYR A 66 9.00 -0.04 6.72
C TYR A 66 9.25 -1.34 5.98
N TYR A 67 9.01 -2.45 6.68
CA TYR A 67 9.19 -3.82 6.23
C TYR A 67 7.87 -4.57 6.34
N ASN A 68 7.56 -5.38 5.33
CA ASN A 68 6.42 -6.29 5.34
C ASN A 68 6.70 -7.53 4.49
N GLU A 69 6.13 -8.66 4.87
CA GLU A 69 6.11 -9.89 4.09
C GLU A 69 4.75 -10.09 3.42
N ILE A 70 4.75 -10.75 2.27
CA ILE A 70 3.52 -11.16 1.59
C ILE A 70 3.59 -12.60 1.12
N GLN A 71 2.50 -13.33 1.26
CA GLN A 71 2.28 -14.64 0.65
C GLN A 71 0.92 -14.62 -0.05
N VAL A 72 0.90 -14.88 -1.36
CA VAL A 72 -0.35 -14.92 -2.13
C VAL A 72 -0.89 -16.34 -2.13
N GLU A 73 -2.15 -16.52 -1.75
CA GLU A 73 -2.84 -17.82 -1.72
C GLU A 73 -3.74 -17.99 -2.94
N GLU A 74 -4.44 -16.93 -3.33
CA GLU A 74 -5.34 -16.93 -4.49
C GLU A 74 -5.12 -15.65 -5.30
N THR A 75 -5.12 -15.78 -6.63
CA THR A 75 -4.95 -14.67 -7.56
C THR A 75 -5.80 -14.89 -8.80
N PHE A 76 -6.09 -13.79 -9.49
CA PHE A 76 -6.54 -13.80 -10.86
C PHE A 76 -5.76 -12.75 -11.65
N VAL A 77 -5.64 -12.93 -12.97
CA VAL A 77 -5.03 -11.91 -13.82
C VAL A 77 -5.71 -10.56 -13.56
N HIS A 78 -4.91 -9.50 -13.54
CA HIS A 78 -5.32 -8.15 -13.17
C HIS A 78 -5.46 -7.88 -11.66
N THR A 79 -4.67 -8.57 -10.85
CA THR A 79 -4.63 -8.35 -9.40
C THR A 79 -3.36 -7.61 -9.00
N TYR A 80 -3.52 -6.58 -8.17
CA TYR A 80 -2.41 -5.95 -7.46
C TYR A 80 -2.47 -6.29 -5.97
N PHE A 81 -1.38 -6.87 -5.47
CA PHE A 81 -1.14 -7.10 -4.06
C PHE A 81 -0.12 -6.08 -3.52
N CYS A 82 -0.63 -4.93 -3.06
CA CYS A 82 0.18 -3.94 -2.39
C CYS A 82 0.65 -4.48 -1.05
N THR A 83 1.97 -4.63 -0.89
CA THR A 83 2.60 -5.17 0.32
C THR A 83 2.96 -4.05 1.27
N ILE A 84 3.62 -3.01 0.76
CA ILE A 84 3.99 -1.82 1.51
C ILE A 84 3.34 -0.61 0.86
N GLY A 85 2.36 -0.04 1.53
CA GLY A 85 1.86 1.30 1.30
C GLY A 85 2.37 2.25 2.37
N PHE A 86 2.65 3.49 1.98
CA PHE A 86 3.00 4.57 2.89
C PHE A 86 2.50 5.91 2.33
N GLN A 87 2.56 6.96 3.14
CA GLN A 87 2.27 8.31 2.67
C GLN A 87 3.31 8.72 1.61
N GLY A 88 2.89 8.72 0.35
CA GLY A 88 3.73 9.14 -0.77
C GLY A 88 4.13 8.02 -1.73
N GLY A 89 3.83 6.76 -1.44
CA GLY A 89 4.09 5.68 -2.41
C GLY A 89 3.55 4.31 -2.02
N TYR A 90 3.84 3.34 -2.88
CA TYR A 90 3.51 1.94 -2.66
C TYR A 90 4.53 1.01 -3.33
N LEU A 91 4.67 -0.18 -2.76
CA LEU A 91 5.48 -1.30 -3.21
C LEU A 91 4.64 -2.59 -3.09
N GLY A 92 4.67 -3.44 -4.12
CA GLY A 92 4.07 -4.76 -4.06
C GLY A 92 4.28 -5.56 -5.34
N ILE A 93 3.44 -6.56 -5.53
CA ILE A 93 3.51 -7.50 -6.67
C ILE A 93 2.19 -7.56 -7.42
N GLN A 94 2.23 -7.73 -8.74
CA GLN A 94 1.04 -7.81 -9.59
C GLN A 94 1.01 -9.09 -10.40
N ASP A 95 -0.22 -9.58 -10.63
CA ASP A 95 -0.55 -10.55 -11.65
C ASP A 95 -1.12 -9.80 -12.85
N THR A 96 -0.35 -9.71 -13.94
CA THR A 96 -0.76 -8.94 -15.12
C THR A 96 -1.00 -9.87 -16.29
N ASN A 97 -1.69 -9.38 -17.32
CA ASN A 97 -1.85 -10.10 -18.58
C ASN A 97 -0.53 -10.27 -19.37
N ARG A 98 0.58 -9.72 -18.88
CA ARG A 98 1.92 -9.82 -19.49
C ARG A 98 2.92 -10.57 -18.62
N GLY A 99 2.47 -11.15 -17.51
CA GLY A 99 3.33 -11.84 -16.55
C GLY A 99 3.31 -11.20 -15.16
N LYS A 100 4.15 -11.72 -14.28
CA LYS A 100 4.20 -11.38 -12.86
C LYS A 100 5.33 -10.38 -12.62
N ILE A 101 5.01 -9.32 -11.87
CA ILE A 101 5.95 -8.21 -11.67
C ILE A 101 5.97 -7.75 -10.21
N ALA A 102 7.08 -7.11 -9.83
CA ALA A 102 7.16 -6.22 -8.69
C ALA A 102 7.01 -4.77 -9.19
N ILE A 103 6.30 -3.95 -8.43
CA ILE A 103 6.10 -2.53 -8.74
C ILE A 103 6.44 -1.68 -7.53
N PHE A 104 7.16 -0.59 -7.75
CA PHE A 104 7.35 0.49 -6.79
C PHE A 104 6.94 1.81 -7.43
N SER A 105 6.15 2.61 -6.72
CA SER A 105 5.69 3.92 -7.15
C SER A 105 5.86 4.95 -6.05
N LEU A 106 6.15 6.18 -6.46
CA LEU A 106 6.18 7.35 -5.58
C LEU A 106 5.52 8.53 -6.28
N TRP A 107 4.55 9.15 -5.62
CA TRP A 107 3.85 10.32 -6.15
C TRP A 107 4.78 11.55 -6.21
N ASP A 108 4.45 12.47 -7.10
CA ASP A 108 5.04 13.80 -7.12
C ASP A 108 4.62 14.62 -5.89
N LYS A 109 5.23 15.79 -5.71
CA LYS A 109 4.89 16.71 -4.62
C LYS A 109 3.39 17.03 -4.63
N GLY A 110 2.77 16.95 -3.45
CA GLY A 110 1.33 17.19 -3.28
C GLY A 110 0.42 16.12 -3.90
N GLY A 111 0.95 14.97 -4.32
CA GLY A 111 0.19 13.94 -5.05
C GLY A 111 0.23 14.11 -6.57
N GLY A 112 0.84 15.19 -7.07
CA GLY A 112 0.91 15.50 -8.49
C GLY A 112 -0.42 15.98 -9.08
N ALA A 113 -0.56 15.82 -10.40
CA ALA A 113 -1.74 16.21 -11.16
C ALA A 113 -2.37 14.98 -11.83
N HIS A 114 -3.65 15.09 -12.24
CA HIS A 114 -4.29 13.99 -12.96
C HIS A 114 -3.54 13.66 -14.27
N ASN A 115 -3.09 14.67 -15.01
CA ASN A 115 -2.19 14.48 -16.14
C ASN A 115 -0.75 14.77 -15.70
N GLN A 116 0.12 13.76 -15.83
CA GLN A 116 1.54 13.85 -15.46
C GLN A 116 2.32 14.94 -16.22
N ALA A 117 1.85 15.35 -17.40
CA ALA A 117 2.48 16.40 -18.19
C ALA A 117 2.33 17.78 -17.55
N ASP A 118 1.32 17.95 -16.69
CA ASP A 118 0.96 19.23 -16.07
C ASP A 118 1.78 19.52 -14.80
N VAL A 119 2.59 18.57 -14.33
CA VAL A 119 3.48 18.77 -13.19
C VAL A 119 4.79 19.42 -13.66
N ALA A 120 5.12 20.57 -13.07
CA ALA A 120 6.36 21.30 -13.31
C ALA A 120 7.58 20.42 -12.96
N GLU A 121 8.67 20.50 -13.73
CA GLU A 121 9.80 19.58 -13.62
C GLU A 121 10.44 19.57 -12.22
N GLU A 122 10.49 20.73 -11.59
CA GLU A 122 10.99 20.95 -10.23
C GLU A 122 10.12 20.33 -9.13
N ASP A 123 8.87 20.00 -9.42
CA ASP A 123 7.93 19.35 -8.49
C ASP A 123 7.84 17.84 -8.73
N ARG A 124 8.53 17.33 -9.75
CA ARG A 124 8.52 15.90 -10.13
C ARG A 124 9.42 15.07 -9.22
N THR A 125 8.93 13.88 -8.90
CA THR A 125 9.78 12.82 -8.36
C THR A 125 10.82 12.40 -9.40
N GLN A 126 12.09 12.37 -8.99
CA GLN A 126 13.22 11.99 -9.82
C GLN A 126 13.58 10.52 -9.64
N ILE A 127 13.97 9.86 -10.71
CA ILE A 127 14.45 8.47 -10.69
C ILE A 127 15.97 8.47 -10.57
N LEU A 128 16.49 8.08 -9.40
CA LEU A 128 17.93 8.02 -9.15
C LEU A 128 18.53 6.66 -9.54
N TYR A 129 17.76 5.59 -9.36
CA TYR A 129 18.15 4.23 -9.70
C TYR A 129 16.95 3.45 -10.23
N SER A 130 17.21 2.60 -11.21
CA SER A 130 16.29 1.58 -11.72
C SER A 130 17.06 0.26 -11.81
N ASN A 131 16.46 -0.83 -11.34
CA ASN A 131 17.02 -2.15 -11.58
C ASN A 131 17.23 -2.37 -13.09
N PRO A 132 18.35 -2.98 -13.54
CA PRO A 132 18.60 -3.23 -14.96
C PRO A 132 17.53 -4.08 -15.67
N ALA A 133 16.84 -4.97 -14.93
CA ALA A 133 15.75 -5.77 -15.46
C ALA A 133 14.40 -5.03 -15.47
N ALA A 134 14.32 -3.86 -14.81
CA ALA A 134 13.09 -3.12 -14.64
C ALA A 134 12.90 -2.03 -15.69
N LYS A 135 11.64 -1.63 -15.86
CA LYS A 135 11.24 -0.48 -16.67
C LYS A 135 10.70 0.62 -15.77
N SER A 136 11.37 1.76 -15.79
CA SER A 136 10.91 2.97 -15.09
C SER A 136 10.16 3.90 -16.04
N SER A 137 9.08 4.50 -15.55
CA SER A 137 8.31 5.51 -16.27
C SER A 137 7.57 6.43 -15.30
N ARG A 138 6.90 7.45 -15.82
CA ARG A 138 5.98 8.27 -15.03
C ARG A 138 4.55 7.72 -15.11
N PHE A 139 3.69 8.12 -14.17
CA PHE A 139 2.26 7.77 -14.15
C PHE A 139 1.37 8.99 -13.91
N GLY A 140 0.10 8.85 -14.28
CA GLY A 140 -0.98 9.84 -14.11
C GLY A 140 -2.31 9.13 -13.78
N GLY A 141 -3.43 9.85 -13.76
CA GLY A 141 -4.79 9.34 -13.59
C GLY A 141 -5.28 9.31 -12.13
N GLU A 142 -4.36 9.06 -11.19
CA GLU A 142 -4.60 8.91 -9.74
C GLU A 142 -3.76 9.91 -8.93
N GLY A 143 -3.61 11.11 -9.48
CA GLY A 143 -2.41 11.93 -9.27
C GLY A 143 -1.32 11.52 -10.24
N SER A 144 -0.08 11.96 -10.01
CA SER A 144 1.05 11.62 -10.86
C SER A 144 2.32 11.35 -10.07
N GLY A 145 3.27 10.67 -10.70
CA GLY A 145 4.54 10.33 -10.06
C GLY A 145 5.47 9.52 -10.94
N ALA A 146 6.42 8.85 -10.30
CA ALA A 146 7.33 7.89 -10.92
C ALA A 146 6.99 6.46 -10.47
N LYS A 147 7.14 5.50 -11.39
CA LYS A 147 7.00 4.09 -11.11
C LYS A 147 8.07 3.25 -11.81
N THR A 148 8.39 2.13 -11.21
CA THR A 148 9.32 1.13 -11.74
C THR A 148 8.67 -0.23 -11.63
N MET A 149 8.58 -0.93 -12.75
CA MET A 149 8.03 -2.28 -12.86
C MET A 149 9.15 -3.24 -13.24
N MET A 150 9.37 -4.26 -12.42
CA MET A 150 10.42 -5.27 -12.59
C MET A 150 9.78 -6.64 -12.79
N PRO A 151 10.16 -7.42 -13.82
CA PRO A 151 9.79 -8.83 -13.89
C PRO A 151 10.14 -9.53 -12.58
N PHE A 152 9.15 -10.20 -12.00
CA PHE A 152 9.30 -10.89 -10.72
C PHE A 152 8.32 -12.04 -10.72
N GLU A 153 8.80 -13.21 -11.14
CA GLU A 153 8.02 -14.44 -11.32
C GLU A 153 7.64 -15.04 -9.97
N TRP A 154 6.79 -14.34 -9.23
CA TRP A 154 6.29 -14.79 -7.94
C TRP A 154 5.31 -15.96 -8.12
N GLU A 155 5.20 -16.81 -7.10
CA GLU A 155 4.42 -18.02 -7.11
C GLU A 155 3.46 -18.04 -5.92
N LEU A 156 2.34 -18.75 -6.07
CA LEU A 156 1.40 -18.96 -4.97
C LEU A 156 2.06 -19.75 -3.84
N GLY A 157 1.71 -19.42 -2.60
CA GLY A 157 2.21 -20.08 -1.40
C GLY A 157 3.67 -19.76 -1.02
N LYS A 158 4.40 -19.00 -1.85
CA LYS A 158 5.74 -18.50 -1.50
C LYS A 158 5.64 -17.16 -0.77
N THR A 159 6.53 -16.95 0.19
CA THR A 159 6.63 -15.70 0.95
C THR A 159 7.71 -14.79 0.37
N TYR A 160 7.36 -13.52 0.17
CA TYR A 160 8.23 -12.48 -0.35
C TYR A 160 8.42 -11.39 0.68
N GLN A 161 9.64 -10.88 0.81
CA GLN A 161 9.95 -9.81 1.75
C GLN A 161 10.07 -8.49 1.01
N CYS A 162 9.41 -7.45 1.52
CA CYS A 162 9.42 -6.11 0.95
C CYS A 162 10.01 -5.14 1.97
N LEU A 163 10.78 -4.16 1.48
CA LEU A 163 11.40 -3.14 2.31
C LEU A 163 11.41 -1.80 1.59
N VAL A 164 10.98 -0.75 2.28
CA VAL A 164 11.15 0.64 1.83
C VAL A 164 11.93 1.40 2.89
N ALA A 165 12.98 2.11 2.48
CA ALA A 165 13.73 3.02 3.33
C ALA A 165 13.62 4.47 2.85
N LEU A 166 13.58 5.38 3.81
CA LEU A 166 13.53 6.82 3.67
C LEU A 166 14.87 7.39 4.17
N THR A 167 15.58 8.11 3.29
CA THR A 167 16.83 8.80 3.60
C THR A 167 16.62 10.30 3.38
N PRO A 168 16.41 11.10 4.45
CA PRO A 168 16.25 12.54 4.33
C PRO A 168 17.51 13.16 3.74
N GLN A 169 17.36 14.12 2.83
CA GLN A 169 18.46 14.91 2.27
C GLN A 169 18.32 16.37 2.71
N GLU A 170 19.37 17.19 2.53
CA GLU A 170 19.26 18.64 2.72
C GLU A 170 18.16 19.22 1.81
N LYS A 171 18.06 18.72 0.58
CA LYS A 171 17.02 19.05 -0.39
C LYS A 171 16.33 17.79 -0.88
N GLY A 172 15.12 17.55 -0.37
CA GLY A 172 14.30 16.41 -0.73
C GLY A 172 14.53 15.19 0.15
N THR A 173 14.01 14.06 -0.32
CA THR A 173 14.06 12.78 0.38
C THR A 173 14.28 11.67 -0.62
N ILE A 174 15.21 10.76 -0.33
CA ILE A 174 15.40 9.56 -1.12
C ILE A 174 14.54 8.44 -0.55
N TYR A 175 13.76 7.79 -1.40
CA TYR A 175 13.02 6.57 -1.10
C TYR A 175 13.64 5.44 -1.90
N THR A 176 14.00 4.35 -1.23
CA THR A 176 14.54 3.16 -1.89
C THR A 176 13.69 1.96 -1.54
N ALA A 177 13.37 1.15 -2.55
CA ALA A 177 12.57 -0.05 -2.41
C ALA A 177 13.37 -1.30 -2.80
N TRP A 178 13.22 -2.35 -1.99
CA TRP A 178 13.76 -3.68 -2.24
C TRP A 178 12.68 -4.74 -2.09
N ILE A 179 12.86 -5.84 -2.82
CA ILE A 179 12.08 -7.07 -2.69
C ILE A 179 13.02 -8.28 -2.61
N ARG A 180 12.70 -9.27 -1.80
CA ARG A 180 13.44 -10.54 -1.69
C ARG A 180 12.53 -11.70 -2.05
N PRO A 181 12.94 -12.60 -2.97
CA PRO A 181 12.28 -13.90 -3.15
C PRO A 181 12.40 -14.76 -1.89
N ALA A 182 11.52 -15.77 -1.77
CA ALA A 182 11.55 -16.72 -0.65
C ALA A 182 12.94 -17.37 -0.46
N GLU A 183 13.60 -17.66 -1.58
CA GLU A 183 14.95 -18.19 -1.67
C GLU A 183 15.75 -17.24 -2.56
N GLY A 184 16.71 -16.52 -1.97
CA GLY A 184 17.60 -15.62 -2.71
C GLY A 184 17.96 -14.35 -1.96
N GLU A 185 18.52 -13.40 -2.71
CA GLU A 185 19.05 -12.14 -2.19
C GLU A 185 18.07 -10.99 -2.38
N TRP A 186 18.27 -9.92 -1.60
CA TRP A 186 17.53 -8.67 -1.79
C TRP A 186 17.78 -8.07 -3.17
N LEU A 187 16.70 -7.79 -3.90
CA LEU A 187 16.72 -7.11 -5.18
C LEU A 187 16.28 -5.66 -4.99
N LYS A 188 17.17 -4.72 -5.24
CA LYS A 188 16.82 -3.29 -5.30
C LYS A 188 15.97 -3.03 -6.55
N ILE A 189 14.78 -2.47 -6.38
CA ILE A 189 13.86 -2.17 -7.49
C ILE A 189 14.18 -0.79 -8.06
N ALA A 190 14.11 0.24 -7.21
CA ALA A 190 14.36 1.62 -7.59
C ALA A 190 14.79 2.47 -6.39
N SER A 191 15.44 3.58 -6.67
CA SER A 191 15.59 4.71 -5.74
C SER A 191 15.03 5.97 -6.39
N TYR A 192 14.20 6.70 -5.66
CA TYR A 192 13.58 7.93 -6.11
C TYR A 192 13.94 9.09 -5.18
N GLN A 193 14.05 10.30 -5.72
CA GLN A 193 14.14 11.53 -4.93
C GLN A 193 12.87 12.34 -5.06
N ALA A 194 12.15 12.47 -3.95
CA ALA A 194 11.07 13.43 -3.81
C ALA A 194 11.63 14.81 -3.48
N VAL A 195 10.91 15.85 -3.93
CA VAL A 195 11.29 17.26 -3.78
C VAL A 195 11.22 17.73 -2.33
N MET A 196 10.26 17.21 -1.57
CA MET A 196 10.05 17.60 -0.17
C MET A 196 10.95 16.79 0.76
N THR A 197 11.66 17.47 1.66
CA THR A 197 12.36 16.81 2.77
C THR A 197 11.35 16.38 3.83
N VAL A 198 11.22 15.07 4.01
CA VAL A 198 10.49 14.45 5.10
C VAL A 198 11.48 13.68 5.98
N LYS A 199 11.19 13.59 7.27
CA LYS A 199 12.08 12.96 8.28
C LYS A 199 11.44 11.75 8.95
N ASP A 200 10.37 11.25 8.35
CA ASP A 200 9.47 10.29 8.98
C ASP A 200 8.60 9.59 7.95
N LEU A 201 8.66 8.26 7.89
CA LEU A 201 7.81 7.42 7.06
C LEU A 201 6.52 7.10 7.85
N ARG A 202 5.36 7.37 7.25
CA ARG A 202 4.07 7.29 7.94
C ARG A 202 2.98 6.66 7.08
N GLY A 203 1.88 6.28 7.72
CA GLY A 203 0.66 5.85 7.06
C GLY A 203 0.84 4.47 6.44
N PHE A 204 1.27 3.49 7.23
CA PHE A 204 1.56 2.14 6.75
C PHE A 204 0.27 1.41 6.37
N TYR A 205 0.23 0.85 5.16
CA TYR A 205 -0.90 0.04 4.72
C TYR A 205 -0.50 -1.10 3.78
N SER A 206 -1.45 -2.01 3.53
CA SER A 206 -1.43 -3.00 2.45
C SER A 206 -2.81 -3.02 1.80
N PHE A 207 -2.92 -3.49 0.56
CA PHE A 207 -4.22 -3.70 -0.09
C PHE A 207 -4.18 -4.79 -1.16
N VAL A 208 -5.38 -5.29 -1.49
CA VAL A 208 -5.61 -6.17 -2.64
C VAL A 208 -6.60 -5.47 -3.56
N GLU A 209 -6.24 -5.35 -4.83
CA GLU A 209 -7.02 -4.63 -5.83
C GLU A 209 -7.20 -5.49 -7.09
N ASP A 210 -8.42 -5.52 -7.60
CA ASP A 210 -8.70 -5.83 -9.00
C ASP A 210 -8.65 -4.51 -9.79
N PHE A 211 -7.62 -4.32 -10.61
CA PHE A 211 -7.43 -3.05 -11.31
C PHE A 211 -8.22 -2.95 -12.63
N VAL A 212 -8.98 -4.00 -12.99
CA VAL A 212 -9.92 -3.97 -14.12
C VAL A 212 -11.35 -3.66 -13.66
N ARG A 213 -11.73 -4.10 -12.45
CA ARG A 213 -13.01 -3.80 -11.80
C ARG A 213 -14.23 -4.13 -12.68
N ASN A 214 -14.27 -5.33 -13.25
CA ASN A 214 -15.40 -5.79 -14.05
C ASN A 214 -16.05 -7.06 -13.46
N GLY A 215 -17.18 -7.48 -14.03
CA GLY A 215 -17.90 -8.66 -13.56
C GLY A 215 -17.12 -9.97 -13.76
N GLU A 216 -16.36 -10.10 -14.84
CA GLU A 216 -15.56 -11.31 -15.15
C GLU A 216 -14.46 -11.53 -14.10
N THR A 217 -13.60 -10.53 -13.89
CA THR A 217 -12.55 -10.56 -12.87
C THR A 217 -13.14 -10.62 -11.46
N GLY A 218 -14.34 -10.06 -11.27
CA GLY A 218 -15.10 -10.12 -10.03
C GLY A 218 -15.55 -11.53 -9.63
N GLN A 219 -15.61 -12.49 -10.55
CA GLN A 219 -15.98 -13.88 -10.26
C GLN A 219 -14.90 -14.66 -9.51
N HIS A 220 -13.67 -14.13 -9.44
CA HIS A 220 -12.52 -14.86 -8.92
C HIS A 220 -12.07 -14.32 -7.57
N ARG A 221 -11.72 -15.24 -6.67
CA ARG A 221 -11.12 -14.90 -5.37
C ARG A 221 -9.69 -14.42 -5.54
N ARG A 222 -9.32 -13.48 -4.69
CA ARG A 222 -7.95 -13.00 -4.49
C ARG A 222 -7.69 -13.00 -3.01
N ARG A 223 -6.55 -13.54 -2.59
CA ARG A 223 -6.23 -13.66 -1.17
C ARG A 223 -4.73 -13.59 -0.96
N ALA A 224 -4.33 -12.76 -0.01
CA ALA A 224 -2.95 -12.64 0.44
C ALA A 224 -2.86 -12.59 1.96
N LEU A 225 -1.81 -13.21 2.47
CA LEU A 225 -1.38 -13.16 3.86
C LEU A 225 -0.23 -12.17 4.00
N TYR A 226 -0.14 -11.53 5.17
CA TYR A 226 0.96 -10.65 5.56
C TYR A 226 1.59 -11.17 6.87
N PRO A 227 2.55 -12.11 6.79
CA PRO A 227 3.05 -12.84 7.97
C PRO A 227 3.78 -11.96 8.98
N ARG A 228 4.54 -10.95 8.52
CA ARG A 228 5.45 -10.21 9.39
C ARG A 228 5.62 -8.77 8.93
N GLN A 229 5.44 -7.83 9.86
CA GLN A 229 5.57 -6.39 9.63
C GLN A 229 6.49 -5.77 10.69
N GLY A 230 7.25 -4.75 10.29
CA GLY A 230 7.94 -3.92 11.25
C GLY A 230 8.46 -2.62 10.66
N ALA A 231 8.84 -1.70 11.53
CA ALA A 231 9.36 -0.41 11.12
C ALA A 231 10.62 -0.04 11.91
N LEU A 232 11.59 0.53 11.21
CA LEU A 232 12.83 1.02 11.80
C LEU A 232 12.63 2.42 12.35
N THR A 233 12.87 2.61 13.64
CA THR A 233 12.84 3.94 14.26
C THR A 233 14.08 4.75 13.91
N THR A 234 14.00 6.08 14.05
CA THR A 234 15.20 6.95 13.99
C THR A 234 16.23 6.64 15.08
N GLY A 235 15.85 5.91 16.13
CA GLY A 235 16.76 5.41 17.18
C GLY A 235 17.53 4.15 16.77
N GLY A 236 17.26 3.59 15.59
CA GLY A 236 17.93 2.38 15.09
C GLY A 236 17.30 1.07 15.55
N GLU A 237 16.10 1.11 16.13
CA GLU A 237 15.38 -0.07 16.61
C GLU A 237 14.30 -0.48 15.61
N TRP A 238 14.27 -1.77 15.26
CA TRP A 238 13.19 -2.35 14.47
C TRP A 238 12.07 -2.81 15.39
N LEU A 239 10.90 -2.19 15.26
CA LEU A 239 9.72 -2.48 16.07
C LEU A 239 8.70 -3.31 15.27
N VAL A 240 8.11 -4.32 15.91
CA VAL A 240 7.08 -5.19 15.32
C VAL A 240 5.73 -4.46 15.28
N ILE A 241 5.08 -4.49 14.12
CA ILE A 241 3.70 -4.00 13.96
C ILE A 241 2.73 -5.16 14.22
N THR A 242 1.78 -4.96 15.14
CA THR A 242 0.85 -6.02 15.59
C THR A 242 -0.61 -5.65 15.46
N GLU A 243 -0.94 -4.43 15.05
CA GLU A 243 -2.32 -3.94 15.00
C GLU A 243 -2.67 -3.41 13.61
N GLY A 244 -3.84 -3.78 13.12
CA GLY A 244 -4.35 -3.38 11.81
C GLY A 244 -5.83 -3.00 11.86
N ARG A 245 -6.24 -2.22 10.86
CA ARG A 245 -7.64 -1.87 10.64
C ARG A 245 -8.04 -2.09 9.18
N GLY A 246 -9.06 -2.90 8.95
CA GLY A 246 -9.62 -3.20 7.64
C GLY A 246 -10.52 -2.07 7.10
N THR A 247 -10.40 -1.78 5.81
CA THR A 247 -11.33 -0.94 5.06
C THR A 247 -11.62 -1.52 3.67
N ILE A 248 -12.75 -1.12 3.08
CA ILE A 248 -13.15 -1.47 1.72
C ILE A 248 -13.42 -0.17 0.95
N ALA A 249 -12.98 -0.10 -0.31
CA ALA A 249 -13.19 1.08 -1.15
C ALA A 249 -14.69 1.32 -1.35
N ASP A 250 -15.43 0.30 -1.81
CA ASP A 250 -16.83 0.39 -2.20
C ASP A 250 -17.76 -0.29 -1.20
N ASP A 251 -18.22 0.47 -0.21
CA ASP A 251 -19.07 -0.01 0.89
C ASP A 251 -20.45 -0.58 0.48
N LEU A 252 -20.84 -0.51 -0.80
CA LEU A 252 -22.00 -1.26 -1.30
C LEU A 252 -21.66 -2.69 -1.67
N LEU A 253 -20.40 -2.94 -2.05
CA LEU A 253 -19.88 -4.27 -2.37
C LEU A 253 -19.20 -4.83 -1.12
N GLN A 254 -19.71 -5.95 -0.63
CA GLN A 254 -19.28 -6.54 0.64
C GLN A 254 -18.39 -7.78 0.44
N ASN A 255 -18.12 -8.15 -0.82
CA ASN A 255 -17.30 -9.29 -1.28
C ASN A 255 -15.80 -9.05 -1.15
N GLY A 256 -15.37 -8.75 0.06
CA GLY A 256 -13.97 -8.68 0.43
C GLY A 256 -13.78 -8.11 1.81
N HIS A 257 -12.76 -8.54 2.53
CA HIS A 257 -12.40 -8.00 3.83
C HIS A 257 -10.96 -8.30 4.17
N SER A 258 -10.49 -7.66 5.24
CA SER A 258 -9.22 -7.98 5.86
C SER A 258 -9.43 -8.38 7.31
N GLY A 259 -8.52 -9.20 7.84
CA GLY A 259 -8.63 -9.68 9.21
C GLY A 259 -7.37 -10.42 9.66
N VAL A 260 -7.56 -11.33 10.61
CA VAL A 260 -6.52 -12.22 11.11
C VAL A 260 -6.98 -13.67 10.94
N SER A 261 -6.12 -14.50 10.36
CA SER A 261 -6.30 -15.94 10.21
C SER A 261 -5.04 -16.62 10.74
N GLU A 262 -5.17 -17.58 11.65
CA GLU A 262 -4.02 -18.32 12.22
C GLU A 262 -2.90 -17.39 12.72
N ASN A 263 -3.27 -16.28 13.39
CA ASN A 263 -2.34 -15.27 13.90
C ASN A 263 -1.52 -14.53 12.81
N VAL A 264 -2.04 -14.45 11.59
CA VAL A 264 -1.46 -13.74 10.44
C VAL A 264 -2.51 -12.79 9.87
N PHE A 265 -2.12 -11.56 9.54
CA PHE A 265 -3.02 -10.64 8.83
C PHE A 265 -3.31 -11.18 7.42
N TYR A 266 -4.53 -10.97 6.94
CA TYR A 266 -4.88 -11.29 5.56
C TYR A 266 -5.81 -10.25 4.95
N SER A 267 -5.84 -10.24 3.62
CA SER A 267 -6.82 -9.51 2.82
C SER A 267 -7.37 -10.43 1.73
N GLN A 268 -8.67 -10.37 1.49
CA GLN A 268 -9.32 -11.09 0.40
C GLN A 268 -10.41 -10.28 -0.29
N SER A 269 -10.64 -10.54 -1.57
CA SER A 269 -11.68 -9.87 -2.36
C SER A 269 -12.11 -10.71 -3.57
N GLY A 270 -13.34 -10.48 -4.05
CA GLY A 270 -13.92 -11.14 -5.22
C GLY A 270 -14.72 -12.40 -4.88
N ALA A 271 -15.44 -12.90 -5.87
CA ALA A 271 -16.33 -14.05 -5.76
C ALA A 271 -17.26 -13.97 -4.52
N ASP A 272 -17.46 -15.09 -3.85
CA ASP A 272 -18.25 -15.27 -2.64
C ASP A 272 -17.53 -14.88 -1.33
N THR A 273 -16.46 -14.07 -1.36
CA THR A 273 -15.77 -13.59 -0.14
C THR A 273 -16.59 -12.56 0.69
N ALA A 274 -17.90 -12.50 0.44
CA ALA A 274 -18.86 -11.57 1.02
C ALA A 274 -19.03 -11.77 2.53
N ASP A 275 -18.39 -10.88 3.30
CA ASP A 275 -18.57 -10.84 4.75
C ASP A 275 -18.13 -9.53 5.41
N TYR A 276 -17.84 -8.46 4.65
CA TYR A 276 -17.21 -7.27 5.20
C TYR A 276 -17.97 -6.64 6.39
N ALA A 277 -19.30 -6.57 6.31
CA ALA A 277 -20.13 -5.98 7.37
C ALA A 277 -20.13 -6.79 8.67
N SER A 278 -19.85 -8.11 8.62
CA SER A 278 -19.83 -8.96 9.81
C SER A 278 -18.43 -9.02 10.46
N GLN A 279 -17.38 -8.73 9.69
CA GLN A 279 -16.00 -8.89 10.13
C GLN A 279 -15.52 -7.73 11.02
N PRO A 280 -14.74 -8.00 12.08
CA PRO A 280 -14.13 -6.96 12.90
C PRO A 280 -13.24 -6.05 12.06
N ARG A 281 -13.46 -4.73 12.15
CA ARG A 281 -12.63 -3.77 11.42
C ARG A 281 -11.27 -3.55 12.06
N ALA A 282 -11.11 -3.79 13.35
CA ALA A 282 -9.83 -3.67 14.05
C ALA A 282 -9.42 -5.05 14.52
N PHE A 283 -8.15 -5.38 14.33
CA PHE A 283 -7.62 -6.71 14.60
C PHE A 283 -6.14 -6.64 14.99
N ARG A 284 -5.70 -7.65 15.74
CA ARG A 284 -4.34 -7.75 16.30
C ARG A 284 -3.78 -9.15 16.04
N VAL A 285 -2.48 -9.24 15.82
CA VAL A 285 -1.70 -10.47 15.86
C VAL A 285 -0.78 -10.48 17.07
N GLU A 286 -0.54 -11.66 17.63
CA GLU A 286 0.40 -11.88 18.72
C GLU A 286 1.80 -12.18 18.17
N ARG A 287 2.83 -11.56 18.74
CA ARG A 287 4.23 -11.72 18.34
C ARG A 287 5.11 -11.80 19.57
N GLU A 288 6.16 -12.62 19.50
CA GLU A 288 7.13 -12.72 20.59
C GLU A 288 8.04 -11.49 20.61
N GLY A 289 7.95 -10.71 21.68
CA GLY A 289 8.74 -9.50 21.84
C GLY A 289 8.24 -8.31 21.01
N LYS A 290 8.90 -7.17 21.21
CA LYS A 290 8.58 -5.90 20.52
C LYS A 290 9.51 -5.61 19.34
N THR A 291 10.62 -6.33 19.26
CA THR A 291 11.68 -6.06 18.29
C THR A 291 11.69 -7.09 17.18
N LEU A 292 12.15 -6.65 16.01
CA LEU A 292 12.18 -7.46 14.80
C LEU A 292 13.63 -7.60 14.32
N ALA A 293 14.17 -8.83 14.37
CA ALA A 293 15.45 -9.13 13.73
C ALA A 293 15.23 -9.38 12.24
N LEU A 294 15.98 -8.65 11.40
CA LEU A 294 15.93 -8.69 9.94
C LEU A 294 17.34 -8.77 9.35
N GLU A 295 17.47 -9.56 8.30
CA GLU A 295 18.59 -9.46 7.38
C GLU A 295 18.28 -8.35 6.37
N LEU A 296 19.09 -7.30 6.35
CA LEU A 296 18.88 -6.13 5.50
C LEU A 296 19.65 -6.25 4.18
N PRO A 297 19.21 -5.57 3.10
CA PRO A 297 20.00 -5.46 1.88
C PRO A 297 21.40 -4.92 2.16
N GLY A 298 22.41 -5.40 1.42
CA GLY A 298 23.81 -4.97 1.59
C GLY A 298 24.03 -3.47 1.33
N ASP A 299 23.16 -2.83 0.54
CA ASP A 299 23.17 -1.39 0.27
C ASP A 299 22.11 -0.62 1.08
N PHE A 300 21.56 -1.22 2.13
CA PHE A 300 20.65 -0.54 3.04
C PHE A 300 21.37 0.65 3.71
N PRO A 301 20.76 1.85 3.74
CA PRO A 301 21.38 3.01 4.35
C PRO A 301 21.52 2.78 5.85
N SER A 302 22.73 2.47 6.31
CA SER A 302 23.04 2.44 7.74
C SER A 302 22.94 3.87 8.26
N GLY A 303 21.93 4.17 9.08
CA GLY A 303 21.68 5.50 9.65
C GLY A 303 22.73 5.99 10.67
N ARG A 304 24.01 5.74 10.40
CA ARG A 304 25.15 6.26 11.14
C ARG A 304 25.98 7.15 10.22
N GLU A 305 25.55 8.40 10.11
CA GLU A 305 26.48 9.53 10.01
C GLU A 305 26.59 10.20 11.38
#